data_AF-A0A553GZ32-F1
#
_entry.id   AF-A0A553GZ32-F1
#
_cell.length_a   1.000
_cell.length_b   1.000
_cell.length_c   1.000
_cell.angle_alpha   90.00
_cell.angle_beta   90.00
_cell.angle_gamma   90.00
#
_symmetry.space_group_name_H-M   'P 1'
#
loop_
_entity.id
_entity.type
_entity.pdbx_description
1 polymer ?
#
loop_
_entity_poly.entity_id
_entity_poly.type
_entity_poly.pdbx_seq_one_letter_code
_entity_poly.pdbx_strand_id
1 'polypeptide(L)'
;MSLKPAQVAAFFTRARQVSSETLIRDYLWAPCKLVGTLQAGNERCSWELYASAIGTLACPSGTTYHACDEGECDDLLGSTFTDNRER
;
A
#
# COMPACT_ATOMS: atom_id res chain seq x y z
N MET A 1 -0.03 12.31 10.96
CA MET A 1 0.58 10.96 11.09
C MET A 1 1.48 10.74 9.88
N SER A 2 2.72 10.28 10.06
CA SER A 2 3.69 10.09 8.97
C SER A 2 4.37 8.73 9.10
N LEU A 3 4.46 7.97 8.01
CA LEU A 3 5.19 6.71 7.97
C LEU A 3 6.68 6.95 7.75
N LYS A 4 7.52 6.18 8.43
CA LYS A 4 8.97 6.16 8.15
C LYS A 4 9.24 5.42 6.84
N PRO A 5 10.29 5.77 6.08
CA PRO A 5 10.65 5.07 4.84
C PRO A 5 10.76 3.54 4.99
N ALA A 6 11.28 3.06 6.12
CA ALA A 6 11.39 1.63 6.40
C ALA A 6 10.03 0.93 6.56
N GLN A 7 9.01 1.60 7.11
CA GLN A 7 7.65 1.05 7.22
C GLN A 7 7.01 0.92 5.85
N VAL A 8 7.21 1.92 4.99
CA VAL A 8 6.71 1.90 3.61
C VAL A 8 7.36 0.78 2.80
N ALA A 9 8.69 0.63 2.89
CA ALA A 9 9.40 -0.46 2.24
C ALA A 9 8.94 -1.85 2.74
N ALA A 10 8.74 -1.98 4.05
CA ALA A 10 8.21 -3.22 4.65
C ALA A 10 6.79 -3.52 4.16
N PHE A 11 5.93 -2.50 4.02
CA PHE A 11 4.58 -2.66 3.47
C PHE A 11 4.65 -3.26 2.06
N PHE A 12 5.38 -2.64 1.13
CA PHE A 12 5.48 -3.14 -0.26
C PHE A 12 6.20 -4.50 -0.39
N THR A 13 6.86 -4.98 0.67
CA THR A 13 7.47 -6.31 0.71
C THR A 13 6.50 -7.37 1.23
N ARG A 14 5.64 -7.02 2.19
CA ARG A 14 4.71 -7.95 2.84
C ARG A 14 3.33 -7.99 2.20
N ALA A 15 2.85 -6.83 1.75
CA ALA A 15 1.55 -6.68 1.13
C ALA A 15 1.44 -7.58 -0.11
N ARG A 16 0.24 -8.11 -0.32
CA ARG A 16 -0.01 -8.96 -1.47
C ARG A 16 -0.10 -8.09 -2.72
N GLN A 17 0.70 -8.42 -3.73
CA GLN A 17 0.53 -7.83 -5.06
C GLN A 17 -0.78 -8.32 -5.68
N VAL A 18 -1.63 -7.38 -6.11
CA VAL A 18 -2.94 -7.64 -6.69
C VAL A 18 -3.06 -6.98 -8.08
N SER A 19 -3.97 -7.48 -8.92
CA SER A 19 -4.29 -6.80 -10.18
C SER A 19 -5.15 -5.55 -9.91
N SER A 20 -5.12 -4.57 -10.82
CA SER A 20 -6.00 -3.40 -10.74
C SER A 20 -7.48 -3.77 -10.71
N GLU A 21 -7.88 -4.82 -11.44
CA GLU A 21 -9.25 -5.33 -11.44
C GLU A 21 -9.65 -5.88 -10.07
N THR A 22 -8.76 -6.64 -9.43
CA THR A 22 -8.98 -7.17 -8.07
C THR A 22 -9.07 -6.01 -7.08
N LEU A 23 -8.21 -5.00 -7.22
CA LEU A 23 -8.21 -3.82 -6.36
C LEU A 23 -9.55 -3.05 -6.41
N ILE A 24 -10.12 -2.88 -7.60
CA ILE A 24 -11.37 -2.15 -7.80
C ILE A 24 -12.58 -2.96 -7.31
N ARG A 25 -12.53 -4.29 -7.51
CA ARG A 25 -13.66 -5.18 -7.19
C ARG A 25 -13.73 -5.53 -5.71
N ASP A 26 -12.58 -5.77 -5.08
CA ASP A 26 -12.52 -6.48 -3.79
C ASP A 26 -12.07 -5.59 -2.63
N TYR A 27 -11.63 -4.35 -2.87
CA TYR A 27 -11.09 -3.47 -1.83
C TYR A 27 -11.76 -2.10 -1.78
N LEU A 28 -12.05 -1.64 -0.56
CA LEU A 28 -12.57 -0.30 -0.30
C LEU A 28 -11.47 0.75 -0.44
N TRP A 29 -11.75 1.81 -1.21
CA TRP A 29 -10.83 2.93 -1.38
C TRP A 29 -11.09 4.01 -0.32
N ALA A 30 -10.15 4.16 0.63
CA ALA A 30 -10.21 5.27 1.56
C ALA A 30 -9.86 6.61 0.88
N PRO A 31 -10.50 7.73 1.24
CA PRO A 31 -10.18 9.04 0.66
C PRO A 31 -8.83 9.59 1.12
N CYS A 32 -8.32 9.10 2.26
CA CYS A 32 -7.06 9.53 2.85
C CYS A 32 -5.90 8.67 2.33
N LYS A 33 -4.84 9.34 1.86
CA LYS A 33 -3.59 8.69 1.46
C LYS A 33 -2.36 9.45 1.91
N LEU A 34 -1.27 8.71 2.10
CA LEU A 34 0.09 9.22 2.17
C LEU A 34 0.76 9.00 0.82
N VAL A 35 1.67 9.90 0.47
CA VAL A 35 2.43 9.82 -0.78
C VAL A 35 3.90 10.11 -0.52
N GLY A 36 4.77 9.57 -1.37
CA GLY A 36 6.20 9.87 -1.30
C GLY A 36 6.99 9.16 -2.39
N THR A 37 8.30 9.09 -2.18
CA THR A 37 9.21 8.31 -3.03
C THR A 37 9.99 7.31 -2.19
N LEU A 38 10.32 6.17 -2.78
CA LEU A 38 11.18 5.15 -2.18
C LEU A 38 12.16 4.64 -3.22
N GLN A 39 13.34 4.23 -2.76
CA GLN A 39 14.34 3.61 -3.62
C GLN A 39 14.15 2.10 -3.58
N ALA A 40 13.63 1.53 -4.67
CA ALA A 40 13.41 0.11 -4.85
C ALA A 40 14.52 -0.44 -5.74
N GLY A 41 15.56 -1.03 -5.13
CA GLY A 41 16.77 -1.39 -5.86
C GLY A 41 17.45 -0.15 -6.48
N ASN A 42 17.64 -0.17 -7.80
CA ASN A 42 18.22 0.95 -8.55
C ASN A 42 17.19 1.95 -9.08
N GLU A 43 15.90 1.72 -8.82
CA GLU A 43 14.82 2.58 -9.32
C GLU A 43 14.30 3.50 -8.21
N ARG A 44 14.03 4.76 -8.59
CA ARG A 44 13.28 5.69 -7.74
C ARG A 44 11.81 5.55 -8.10
N CYS A 45 11.03 5.04 -7.17
CA CYS A 45 9.61 4.81 -7.37
C CYS A 45 8.79 5.80 -6.54
N SER A 46 7.72 6.30 -7.13
CA SER A 46 6.69 7.04 -6.40
C SER A 46 5.74 6.04 -5.76
N TRP A 47 5.32 6.31 -4.53
CA TRP A 47 4.36 5.47 -3.83
C TRP A 47 3.19 6.27 -3.31
N GLU A 48 2.03 5.62 -3.31
CA GLU A 48 0.83 6.06 -2.61
C GLU A 48 0.41 4.95 -1.66
N LEU A 49 -0.08 5.34 -0.48
CA LEU A 49 -0.60 4.41 0.50
C LEU A 49 -1.88 4.96 1.13
N TYR A 50 -2.99 4.29 0.87
CA TYR A 50 -4.32 4.64 1.33
C TYR A 50 -4.55 4.12 2.73
N ALA A 51 -5.35 4.85 3.53
CA ALA A 51 -5.75 4.44 4.88
C ALA A 51 -6.50 3.09 4.93
N SER A 52 -6.93 2.61 3.77
CA SER A 52 -7.49 1.28 3.52
C SER A 52 -6.42 0.22 3.20
N ALA A 53 -5.21 0.36 3.72
CA ALA A 53 -4.09 -0.57 3.53
C ALA A 53 -3.82 -1.00 2.06
N ILE A 54 -4.19 -0.13 1.12
CA ILE A 54 -3.93 -0.26 -0.32
C ILE A 54 -2.71 0.61 -0.63
N GLY A 55 -1.76 0.07 -1.38
CA GLY A 55 -0.60 0.79 -1.86
C GLY A 55 -0.42 0.67 -3.37
N THR A 56 0.01 1.78 -3.97
CA THR A 56 0.43 1.83 -5.37
C THR A 56 1.91 2.15 -5.40
N LEU A 57 2.68 1.36 -6.14
CA LEU A 57 4.10 1.61 -6.38
C LEU A 57 4.32 1.83 -7.87
N ALA A 58 4.64 3.06 -8.25
CA ALA A 58 4.92 3.47 -9.61
C ALA A 58 6.43 3.63 -9.82
N CYS A 59 7.01 2.69 -10.55
CA CYS A 59 8.42 2.69 -10.97
C CYS A 59 8.51 2.92 -12.49
N PRO A 60 9.69 3.30 -13.03
CA PRO A 60 9.91 3.37 -14.48
C PRO A 60 9.62 2.06 -15.22
N SER A 61 9.86 0.93 -14.55
CA SER A 61 9.56 -0.42 -15.02
C SER A 61 8.07 -0.77 -15.06
N GLY A 62 7.22 -0.02 -14.35
CA GLY A 62 5.77 -0.21 -14.33
C GLY A 62 5.11 0.14 -13.00
N THR A 63 3.78 0.06 -12.97
CA THR A 63 2.97 0.27 -11.77
C THR A 63 2.53 -1.07 -11.20
N THR A 64 2.71 -1.25 -9.90
CA THR A 64 2.21 -2.40 -9.14
C THR A 64 1.24 -1.94 -8.07
N TYR A 65 0.25 -2.78 -7.78
CA TYR A 65 -0.77 -2.55 -6.76
C TYR A 65 -0.61 -3.60 -5.67
N HIS A 66 -0.73 -3.15 -4.43
CA HIS A 66 -0.50 -3.96 -3.25
C HIS A 66 -1.64 -3.72 -2.28
N ALA A 67 -2.12 -4.78 -1.65
CA ALA A 67 -3.14 -4.68 -0.61
C ALA A 67 -2.81 -5.65 0.52
N CYS A 68 -3.13 -5.25 1.74
CA CYS A 68 -3.10 -6.16 2.88
C CYS A 68 -4.53 -6.54 3.24
N ASP A 69 -4.71 -7.83 3.52
CA ASP A 69 -5.93 -8.30 4.17
C ASP A 69 -5.85 -7.99 5.68
N GLU A 70 -6.99 -8.11 6.37
CA GLU A 70 -7.17 -7.76 7.78
C GLU A 70 -6.06 -8.35 8.69
N GLY A 71 -5.37 -7.49 9.43
CA GLY A 71 -4.35 -7.90 10.41
C GLY A 71 -2.94 -8.18 9.86
N GLU A 72 -2.73 -8.23 8.53
CA GLU A 72 -1.42 -8.58 7.96
C GLU A 72 -0.39 -7.44 8.00
N CYS A 73 -0.85 -6.18 8.11
CA CYS A 73 0.00 -4.98 8.01
C CYS A 73 -0.23 -3.95 9.13
N ASP A 74 -1.02 -4.30 10.15
CA ASP A 74 -1.39 -3.41 11.25
C ASP A 74 -0.17 -2.96 12.07
N ASP A 75 0.84 -3.83 12.19
CA ASP A 75 2.11 -3.52 12.85
C ASP A 75 2.94 -2.47 12.09
N LEU A 76 2.77 -2.39 10.76
CA LEU A 76 3.48 -1.46 9.89
C LEU A 76 2.78 -0.11 9.79
N LEU A 77 1.45 -0.13 9.73
CA LEU A 77 0.62 1.03 9.43
C LEU A 77 0.02 1.70 10.67
N GLY A 78 0.00 0.98 11.80
CA GLY A 78 -0.66 1.39 13.04
C GLY A 78 -2.16 1.12 13.02
N SER A 79 -2.76 0.97 14.19
CA SER A 79 -4.16 0.58 14.43
C SER A 79 -5.23 1.56 13.91
N THR A 80 -4.85 2.60 13.18
CA THR A 80 -5.75 3.60 12.57
C THR A 80 -6.03 3.35 11.10
N PHE A 81 -5.41 2.33 10.48
CA PHE A 81 -5.81 1.87 9.15
C PHE A 81 -7.04 0.98 9.31
N THR A 82 -8.10 1.34 8.61
CA THR A 82 -9.43 0.70 8.74
C THR A 82 -9.52 -0.59 7.93
N ASP A 83 -10.39 -1.48 8.38
CA ASP A 83 -10.76 -2.74 7.73
C ASP A 83 -11.25 -2.53 6.28
N ASN A 84 -10.83 -3.42 5.37
CA ASN A 84 -10.98 -3.24 3.91
C ASN A 84 -11.75 -4.34 3.21
N ARG A 85 -12.33 -5.28 3.97
CA ARG A 85 -13.05 -6.42 3.41
C ARG A 85 -14.54 -6.30 3.74
N GLU A 86 -15.36 -5.89 2.77
CA GLU A 86 -16.79 -6.17 2.88
C GLU A 86 -16.98 -7.68 2.70
N ARG A 87 -17.45 -8.36 3.75
CA ARG A 87 -18.03 -9.70 3.60
C ARG A 87 -19.28 -9.67 2.75
#